data_AF-A0A9E6W897-F1
#
_entry.id   AF-A0A9E6W897-F1
#
_cell.length_a   1.000
_cell.length_b   1.000
_cell.length_c   1.000
_cell.angle_alpha   90.00
_cell.angle_beta   90.00
_cell.angle_gamma   90.00
#
_symmetry.space_group_name_H-M   'P 1'
#
loop_
_entity.id
_entity.type
_entity.pdbx_description
1 polymer ?
#
loop_
_entity_poly.entity_id
_entity_poly.type
_entity_poly.pdbx_seq_one_letter_code
_entity_poly.pdbx_strand_id
1 'polypeptide(L)'
;METKIACPTSTVTILACQHIAKTFRENIYELSRIRKDWDPGYATSINVWINDTIEKYYQGSADSVDNKKFMEWHEIMVAGMQSLKVLRASIKVDFKNDKQFLKGFFEKHGYTEFFSDAKNGDHLSLHKFLTTFAVNLDDETRRKIVAKNTPDSVIEKILTCAQEITRFTECFEALESDTHLNSYAYKEVSEIYITIQDISRIAMAYYQYDPVKRDLFNFYKVLSNL
;
A
#
# COMPACT_ATOMS: atom_id res chain seq x y z
N MET A 1 18.11 -26.19 -11.85
CA MET A 1 17.07 -25.91 -10.82
C MET A 1 17.35 -24.51 -10.33
N GLU A 2 16.85 -23.52 -11.06
CA GLU A 2 17.14 -22.11 -10.80
C GLU A 2 15.82 -21.39 -10.58
N THR A 3 15.61 -20.88 -9.38
CA THR A 3 14.62 -19.84 -9.08
C THR A 3 14.91 -19.34 -7.67
N LYS A 4 15.99 -18.55 -7.54
CA LYS A 4 16.31 -17.83 -6.30
C LYS A 4 16.73 -16.40 -6.64
N ILE A 5 15.75 -15.59 -7.02
CA ILE A 5 15.82 -14.16 -6.78
C ILE A 5 14.42 -13.76 -6.29
N ALA A 6 14.19 -13.88 -4.98
CA ALA A 6 13.04 -13.21 -4.37
C ALA A 6 13.26 -11.71 -4.53
N CYS A 7 12.36 -10.99 -5.23
CA CYS A 7 12.43 -9.53 -5.24
C CYS A 7 12.42 -9.06 -3.77
N PRO A 8 13.34 -8.18 -3.33
CA PRO A 8 13.38 -7.68 -1.96
C PRO A 8 12.03 -7.14 -1.47
N THR A 9 11.26 -6.50 -2.35
CA THR A 9 9.92 -5.97 -2.07
C THR A 9 8.88 -7.06 -1.83
N SER A 10 8.94 -8.22 -2.51
CA SER A 10 8.02 -9.33 -2.24
C SER A 10 8.34 -9.99 -0.90
N THR A 11 9.63 -10.13 -0.57
CA THR A 11 10.10 -10.57 0.76
C THR A 11 9.58 -9.64 1.87
N VAL A 12 9.75 -8.33 1.69
CA VAL A 12 9.24 -7.32 2.63
C VAL A 12 7.72 -7.39 2.78
N THR A 13 7.00 -7.56 1.67
CA THR A 13 5.54 -7.63 1.67
C THR A 13 5.04 -8.84 2.46
N ILE A 14 5.64 -10.03 2.25
CA ILE A 14 5.24 -11.23 2.98
C ILE A 14 5.62 -11.14 4.47
N LEU A 15 6.72 -10.48 4.82
CA LEU A 15 7.09 -10.22 6.22
C LEU A 15 6.11 -9.24 6.90
N ALA A 16 5.67 -8.19 6.21
CA ALA A 16 4.60 -7.31 6.72
C ALA A 16 3.29 -8.08 6.94
N CYS A 17 2.93 -8.93 5.99
CA CYS A 17 1.76 -9.81 6.10
C CYS A 17 1.88 -10.72 7.33
N GLN A 18 3.05 -11.31 7.56
CA GLN A 18 3.31 -12.15 8.73
C GLN A 18 3.16 -11.35 10.03
N HIS A 19 3.70 -10.14 10.10
CA HIS A 19 3.59 -9.29 11.29
C HIS A 19 2.12 -8.94 11.58
N ILE A 20 1.37 -8.47 10.57
CA ILE A 20 -0.05 -8.16 10.73
C ILE A 20 -0.85 -9.41 11.13
N ALA A 21 -0.55 -10.57 10.55
CA ALA A 21 -1.21 -11.83 10.90
C ALA A 21 -0.96 -12.25 12.35
N LYS A 22 0.26 -12.02 12.88
CA LYS A 22 0.58 -12.25 14.30
C LYS A 22 -0.23 -11.31 15.18
N THR A 23 -0.25 -10.02 14.87
CA THR A 23 -1.06 -9.02 15.59
C THR A 23 -2.55 -9.33 15.53
N PHE A 24 -3.06 -9.78 14.39
CA PHE A 24 -4.44 -10.22 14.22
C PHE A 24 -4.77 -11.38 15.17
N ARG A 25 -3.90 -12.39 15.25
CA ARG A 25 -4.06 -13.53 16.15
C ARG A 25 -4.00 -13.13 17.62
N GLU A 26 -3.13 -12.19 17.99
CA GLU A 26 -3.04 -11.67 19.36
C GLU A 26 -4.31 -10.93 19.81
N ASN A 27 -5.01 -10.30 18.86
CA ASN A 27 -6.24 -9.54 19.13
C ASN A 27 -7.52 -10.32 18.76
N ILE A 28 -7.43 -11.61 18.44
CA ILE A 28 -8.54 -12.37 17.85
C ILE A 28 -9.80 -12.43 18.73
N TYR A 29 -9.67 -12.45 20.06
CA TYR A 29 -10.83 -12.50 20.95
C TYR A 29 -11.65 -11.18 20.97
N GLU A 30 -11.00 -10.06 20.66
CA GLU A 30 -11.66 -8.78 20.49
C GLU A 30 -12.28 -8.69 19.09
N LEU A 31 -11.49 -9.05 18.07
CA LEU A 31 -11.89 -8.99 16.66
C LEU A 31 -12.95 -10.06 16.29
N SER A 32 -13.04 -11.18 16.99
CA SER A 32 -14.12 -12.17 16.78
C SER A 32 -15.52 -11.62 17.09
N ARG A 33 -15.60 -10.51 17.84
CA ARG A 33 -16.86 -9.83 18.15
C ARG A 33 -17.36 -8.97 16.99
N ILE A 34 -16.48 -8.60 16.05
CA ILE A 34 -16.83 -7.73 14.92
C ILE A 34 -17.10 -8.54 13.64
N ARG A 35 -16.60 -9.77 13.55
CA ARG A 35 -16.80 -10.66 12.40
C ARG A 35 -16.90 -12.12 12.86
N LYS A 36 -17.98 -12.81 12.48
CA LYS A 36 -18.31 -14.15 13.01
C LYS A 36 -17.36 -15.25 12.51
N ASP A 37 -16.80 -15.07 11.32
CA ASP A 37 -15.80 -15.93 10.68
C ASP A 37 -14.38 -15.72 11.23
N TRP A 38 -14.17 -14.72 12.09
CA TRP A 38 -12.89 -14.47 12.74
C TRP A 38 -12.81 -15.19 14.08
N ASP A 39 -12.52 -16.48 14.03
CA ASP A 39 -12.28 -17.29 15.23
C ASP A 39 -10.77 -17.59 15.43
N PRO A 40 -10.36 -18.14 16.60
CA PRO A 40 -8.95 -18.50 16.84
C PRO A 40 -8.38 -19.51 15.83
N GLY A 41 -9.22 -20.38 15.27
CA GLY A 41 -8.85 -21.33 14.22
C GLY A 41 -8.50 -20.61 12.92
N TYR A 42 -9.34 -19.68 12.48
CA TYR A 42 -9.09 -18.85 11.29
C TYR A 42 -7.80 -18.01 11.43
N ALA A 43 -7.60 -17.36 12.58
CA ALA A 43 -6.37 -16.61 12.83
C ALA A 43 -5.12 -17.51 12.82
N THR A 44 -5.25 -18.73 13.34
CA THR A 44 -4.16 -19.72 13.31
C THR A 44 -3.87 -20.20 11.89
N SER A 45 -4.90 -20.50 11.08
CA SER A 45 -4.71 -20.96 9.71
C SER A 45 -4.02 -19.92 8.82
N ILE A 46 -4.34 -18.63 8.99
CA ILE A 46 -3.64 -17.55 8.26
C ILE A 46 -2.16 -17.50 8.63
N ASN A 47 -1.83 -17.58 9.93
CA ASN A 47 -0.44 -17.56 10.37
C ASN A 47 0.36 -18.76 9.82
N VAL A 48 -0.24 -19.95 9.85
CA VAL A 48 0.37 -21.17 9.28
C VAL A 48 0.59 -21.00 7.78
N TRP A 49 -0.43 -20.56 7.04
CA TRP A 49 -0.34 -20.36 5.59
C TRP A 49 0.79 -19.40 5.19
N ILE A 50 0.94 -18.29 5.92
CA ILE A 50 2.02 -17.32 5.68
C ILE A 50 3.38 -17.92 6.01
N ASN A 51 3.52 -18.62 7.14
CA ASN A 51 4.80 -19.23 7.52
C ASN A 51 5.21 -20.31 6.52
N ASP A 52 4.29 -21.19 6.12
CA ASP A 52 4.53 -22.22 5.12
C ASP A 52 4.95 -21.60 3.77
N THR A 53 4.33 -20.48 3.37
CA THR A 53 4.70 -19.73 2.16
C THR A 53 6.12 -19.15 2.26
N ILE A 54 6.47 -18.57 3.41
CA ILE A 54 7.84 -18.06 3.68
C ILE A 54 8.85 -19.20 3.62
N GLU A 55 8.58 -20.32 4.30
CA GLU A 55 9.46 -21.49 4.29
C GLU A 55 9.57 -22.13 2.91
N LYS A 56 8.53 -22.07 2.08
CA LYS A 56 8.54 -22.69 0.75
C LYS A 56 9.29 -21.85 -0.28
N TYR A 57 9.16 -20.53 -0.22
CA TYR A 57 9.62 -19.63 -1.30
C TYR A 57 10.69 -18.62 -0.90
N TYR A 58 10.87 -18.34 0.39
CA TYR A 58 11.74 -17.28 0.90
C TYR A 58 12.86 -17.80 1.82
N GLN A 59 13.19 -19.10 1.73
CA GLN A 59 14.30 -19.70 2.48
C GLN A 59 15.64 -19.01 2.19
N GLY A 60 16.20 -18.38 3.23
CA GLY A 60 17.48 -17.67 3.20
C GLY A 60 17.39 -16.22 2.68
N SER A 61 16.20 -15.71 2.33
CA SER A 61 16.03 -14.31 1.92
C SER A 61 15.56 -13.39 3.04
N ALA A 62 15.12 -13.94 4.19
CA ALA A 62 14.77 -13.16 5.37
C ALA A 62 15.97 -12.38 5.94
N ASP A 63 17.18 -12.97 5.86
CA ASP A 63 18.42 -12.33 6.29
C ASP A 63 19.03 -11.38 5.23
N SER A 64 18.46 -11.35 4.02
CA SER A 64 19.03 -10.66 2.84
C SER A 64 18.16 -9.51 2.31
N VAL A 65 17.20 -9.01 3.09
CA VAL A 65 16.48 -7.79 2.71
C VAL A 65 17.52 -6.67 2.65
N ASP A 66 17.78 -6.16 1.45
CA ASP A 66 18.58 -4.95 1.25
C ASP A 66 17.82 -3.79 1.89
N ASN A 67 18.11 -3.58 3.18
CA ASN A 67 17.41 -2.64 4.04
C ASN A 67 17.44 -1.23 3.43
N LYS A 68 18.48 -0.92 2.65
CA LYS A 68 18.61 0.38 1.97
C LYS A 68 17.59 0.54 0.85
N LYS A 69 17.46 -0.42 -0.08
CA LYS A 69 16.46 -0.35 -1.16
C LYS A 69 15.04 -0.31 -0.62
N PHE A 70 14.79 -1.02 0.46
CA PHE A 70 13.51 -1.00 1.15
C PHE A 70 13.22 0.36 1.80
N MET A 71 14.19 0.93 2.52
CA MET A 71 14.04 2.27 3.11
C MET A 71 13.82 3.33 2.03
N GLU A 72 14.56 3.28 0.93
CA GLU A 72 14.35 4.16 -0.24
C GLU A 72 12.92 4.04 -0.77
N TRP A 73 12.42 2.82 -0.98
CA TRP A 73 11.05 2.59 -1.41
C TRP A 73 10.02 3.12 -0.41
N HIS A 74 10.20 2.82 0.88
CA HIS A 74 9.31 3.27 1.94
C HIS A 74 9.23 4.80 2.01
N GLU A 75 10.37 5.49 1.93
CA GLU A 75 10.44 6.94 1.92
C GLU A 75 9.70 7.55 0.73
N ILE A 76 9.87 6.98 -0.48
CA ILE A 76 9.15 7.39 -1.69
C ILE A 76 7.64 7.25 -1.47
N MET A 77 7.19 6.12 -0.92
CA MET A 77 5.78 5.84 -0.68
C MET A 77 5.16 6.79 0.34
N VAL A 78 5.83 6.99 1.48
CA VAL A 78 5.35 7.91 2.52
C VAL A 78 5.29 9.35 1.99
N ALA A 79 6.35 9.80 1.30
CA ALA A 79 6.41 11.14 0.73
C ALA A 79 5.33 11.36 -0.35
N GLY A 80 5.13 10.37 -1.22
CA GLY A 80 4.10 10.40 -2.26
C GLY A 80 2.68 10.48 -1.68
N MET A 81 2.36 9.60 -0.73
CA MET A 81 1.05 9.59 -0.06
C MET A 81 0.79 10.88 0.72
N GLN A 82 1.80 11.41 1.42
CA GLN A 82 1.68 12.67 2.15
C GLN A 82 1.38 13.82 1.18
N SER A 83 2.12 13.91 0.07
CA SER A 83 1.94 14.98 -0.92
C SER A 83 0.57 14.90 -1.59
N LEU A 84 0.09 13.70 -1.93
CA LEU A 84 -1.27 13.46 -2.44
C LEU A 84 -2.35 13.86 -1.42
N LYS A 85 -2.16 13.56 -0.13
CA LYS A 85 -3.11 13.98 0.94
C LYS A 85 -3.17 15.50 1.07
N VAL A 86 -2.02 16.17 1.06
CA VAL A 86 -1.93 17.63 1.12
C VAL A 86 -2.60 18.25 -0.10
N LEU A 87 -2.23 17.81 -1.31
CA LEU A 87 -2.84 18.31 -2.55
C LEU A 87 -4.36 18.13 -2.55
N ARG A 88 -4.86 16.96 -2.16
CA ARG A 88 -6.31 16.72 -2.03
C ARG A 88 -6.99 17.74 -1.12
N ALA A 89 -6.40 18.01 0.04
CA ALA A 89 -6.95 18.95 1.00
C ALA A 89 -6.96 20.38 0.43
N SER A 90 -5.85 20.81 -0.17
CA SER A 90 -5.73 22.13 -0.81
C SER A 90 -6.76 22.31 -1.92
N ILE A 91 -6.87 21.34 -2.84
CA ILE A 91 -7.84 21.38 -3.94
C ILE A 91 -9.28 21.50 -3.42
N LYS A 92 -9.64 20.73 -2.38
CA LYS A 92 -10.98 20.82 -1.78
C LYS A 92 -11.29 22.20 -1.21
N VAL A 93 -10.31 22.85 -0.58
CA VAL A 93 -10.47 24.17 0.02
C VAL A 93 -10.54 25.25 -1.06
N ASP A 94 -9.58 25.22 -1.98
CA ASP A 94 -9.37 26.23 -3.01
C ASP A 94 -10.49 26.25 -4.06
N PHE A 95 -11.03 25.08 -4.39
CA PHE A 95 -12.08 24.90 -5.39
C PHE A 95 -13.42 24.49 -4.79
N LYS A 96 -13.67 24.75 -3.49
CA LYS A 96 -14.92 24.36 -2.79
C LYS A 96 -16.21 24.81 -3.49
N ASN A 97 -16.15 25.91 -4.25
CA ASN A 97 -17.28 26.46 -5.00
C ASN A 97 -17.33 26.00 -6.46
N ASP A 98 -16.29 25.34 -6.97
CA ASP A 98 -16.20 24.79 -8.33
C ASP A 98 -16.38 23.26 -8.26
N LYS A 99 -17.62 22.83 -8.02
CA LYS A 99 -17.95 21.41 -7.84
C LYS A 99 -17.64 20.55 -9.07
N GLN A 100 -17.78 21.13 -10.27
CA GLN A 100 -17.51 20.44 -11.52
C GLN A 100 -16.02 20.15 -11.67
N PHE A 101 -15.16 21.14 -11.40
CA PHE A 101 -13.71 20.92 -11.38
C PHE A 101 -13.30 19.90 -10.32
N LEU A 102 -13.83 20.00 -9.10
CA LEU A 102 -13.50 19.04 -8.03
C LEU A 102 -13.80 17.59 -8.43
N LYS A 103 -14.99 17.35 -8.98
CA LYS A 103 -15.41 16.01 -9.43
C LYS A 103 -14.48 15.50 -10.54
N GLY A 104 -14.31 16.30 -11.60
CA GLY A 104 -13.47 15.91 -12.74
C GLY A 104 -12.01 15.71 -12.35
N PHE A 105 -11.47 16.56 -11.47
CA PHE A 105 -10.09 16.44 -10.98
C PHE A 105 -9.89 15.13 -10.20
N PHE A 106 -10.76 14.82 -9.22
CA PHE A 106 -10.59 13.63 -8.40
C PHE A 106 -10.83 12.33 -9.17
N GLU A 107 -11.76 12.32 -10.13
CA GLU A 107 -11.96 11.18 -11.02
C GLU A 107 -10.75 11.00 -11.95
N LYS A 108 -10.33 12.05 -12.66
CA LYS A 108 -9.24 11.98 -13.65
C LYS A 108 -7.88 11.60 -13.05
N HIS A 109 -7.58 12.09 -11.84
CA HIS A 109 -6.24 11.92 -11.25
C HIS A 109 -6.15 10.76 -10.25
N GLY A 110 -7.10 9.82 -10.27
CA GLY A 110 -7.02 8.57 -9.49
C GLY A 110 -7.43 8.69 -8.00
N TYR A 111 -7.91 9.85 -7.55
CA TYR A 111 -8.34 10.01 -6.14
C TYR A 111 -9.60 9.20 -5.81
N THR A 112 -10.50 9.02 -6.77
CA THR A 112 -11.72 8.23 -6.55
C THR A 112 -11.40 6.74 -6.45
N GLU A 113 -10.47 6.26 -7.27
CA GLU A 113 -10.17 4.83 -7.40
C GLU A 113 -9.20 4.35 -6.32
N PHE A 114 -8.08 5.05 -6.12
CA PHE A 114 -6.95 4.49 -5.35
C PHE A 114 -6.79 5.08 -3.95
N PHE A 115 -7.33 6.26 -3.67
CA PHE A 115 -7.02 7.00 -2.43
C PHE A 115 -7.37 6.22 -1.15
N SER A 116 -8.49 5.49 -1.15
CA SER A 116 -8.95 4.78 0.06
C SER A 116 -8.00 3.65 0.45
N ASP A 117 -7.56 2.85 -0.51
CA ASP A 117 -6.64 1.74 -0.24
C ASP A 117 -5.22 2.25 -0.02
N ALA A 118 -4.76 3.20 -0.86
CA ALA A 118 -3.46 3.84 -0.69
C ALA A 118 -3.30 4.49 0.69
N LYS A 119 -4.31 5.25 1.20
CA LYS A 119 -4.20 5.88 2.53
C LYS A 119 -4.06 4.84 3.67
N ASN A 120 -4.54 3.62 3.43
CA ASN A 120 -4.61 2.53 4.39
C ASN A 120 -3.35 1.64 4.37
N GLY A 121 -2.36 1.94 3.52
CA GLY A 121 -1.15 1.14 3.44
C GLY A 121 -1.09 0.23 2.21
N ASP A 122 -2.04 0.30 1.28
CA ASP A 122 -1.97 -0.51 0.08
C ASP A 122 -0.94 0.05 -0.89
N HIS A 123 0.17 -0.66 -1.02
CA HIS A 123 1.32 -0.19 -1.79
C HIS A 123 1.05 -0.23 -3.29
N LEU A 124 0.36 -1.27 -3.77
CA LEU A 124 0.02 -1.38 -5.18
C LEU A 124 -0.91 -0.23 -5.62
N SER A 125 -1.91 0.09 -4.81
CA SER A 125 -2.83 1.20 -5.01
C SER A 125 -2.08 2.53 -4.99
N LEU A 126 -1.15 2.74 -4.05
CA LEU A 126 -0.36 3.97 -4.06
C LEU A 126 0.52 4.08 -5.31
N HIS A 127 1.14 2.98 -5.74
CA HIS A 127 1.90 2.96 -6.99
C HIS A 127 1.04 3.35 -8.20
N LYS A 128 -0.12 2.70 -8.37
CA LYS A 128 -1.08 3.05 -9.42
C LYS A 128 -1.57 4.48 -9.32
N PHE A 129 -1.76 4.97 -8.10
CA PHE A 129 -2.23 6.32 -7.86
C PHE A 129 -1.19 7.36 -8.30
N LEU A 130 0.07 7.18 -7.89
CA LEU A 130 1.18 8.07 -8.27
C LEU A 130 1.36 8.11 -9.78
N THR A 131 1.39 6.94 -10.43
CA THR A 131 1.58 6.85 -11.89
C THR A 131 0.38 7.42 -12.65
N THR A 132 -0.85 7.10 -12.24
CA THR A 132 -2.08 7.66 -12.83
C THR A 132 -2.13 9.18 -12.69
N PHE A 133 -1.78 9.71 -11.50
CA PHE A 133 -1.72 11.14 -11.28
C PHE A 133 -0.71 11.81 -12.23
N ALA A 134 0.50 11.25 -12.35
CA ALA A 134 1.56 11.80 -13.19
C ALA A 134 1.21 11.78 -14.68
N VAL A 135 0.61 10.69 -15.17
CA VAL A 135 0.19 10.55 -16.57
C VAL A 135 -0.93 11.51 -16.94
N ASN A 136 -1.88 11.73 -16.02
CA ASN A 136 -3.09 12.50 -16.31
C ASN A 136 -2.99 14.00 -16.00
N LEU A 137 -1.91 14.44 -15.33
CA LEU A 137 -1.70 15.84 -15.03
C LEU A 137 -1.23 16.60 -16.27
N ASP A 138 -2.11 17.46 -16.80
CA ASP A 138 -1.79 18.39 -17.88
C ASP A 138 -1.35 19.78 -17.37
N ASP A 139 -0.65 20.52 -18.22
CA ASP A 139 -0.11 21.86 -17.91
C ASP A 139 -1.18 22.90 -17.59
N GLU A 140 -2.38 22.76 -18.17
CA GLU A 140 -3.50 23.66 -17.88
C GLU A 140 -4.00 23.46 -16.45
N THR A 141 -4.24 22.21 -16.07
CA THR A 141 -4.67 21.80 -14.73
C THR A 141 -3.62 22.20 -13.70
N ARG A 142 -2.34 21.90 -13.95
CA ARG A 142 -1.24 22.29 -13.05
C ARG A 142 -1.19 23.81 -12.85
N ARG A 143 -1.23 24.59 -13.93
CA ARG A 143 -1.26 26.07 -13.84
C ARG A 143 -2.48 26.57 -13.08
N LYS A 144 -3.66 26.00 -13.32
CA LYS A 144 -4.90 26.36 -12.60
C LYS A 144 -4.78 26.14 -11.09
N ILE A 145 -4.17 25.03 -10.68
CA ILE A 145 -3.95 24.68 -9.27
C ILE A 145 -2.95 25.64 -8.61
N VAL A 146 -1.83 25.90 -9.29
CA VAL A 146 -0.76 26.79 -8.79
C VAL A 146 -1.21 28.24 -8.70
N ALA A 147 -1.90 28.74 -9.73
CA ALA A 147 -2.45 30.09 -9.75
C ALA A 147 -3.49 30.32 -8.65
N LYS A 148 -4.08 29.24 -8.11
CA LYS A 148 -5.08 29.35 -7.06
C LYS A 148 -4.45 29.60 -5.70
N ASN A 149 -3.65 28.66 -5.18
CA ASN A 149 -2.90 28.80 -3.92
C ASN A 149 -1.92 27.63 -3.65
N THR A 150 -2.03 26.51 -4.38
CA THR A 150 -1.21 25.32 -4.08
C THR A 150 0.20 25.49 -4.63
N PRO A 151 1.26 25.42 -3.79
CA PRO A 151 2.63 25.54 -4.28
C PRO A 151 2.96 24.42 -5.27
N ASP A 152 3.61 24.79 -6.37
CA ASP A 152 4.03 23.87 -7.42
C ASP A 152 4.97 22.76 -6.90
N SER A 153 5.73 23.06 -5.84
CA SER A 153 6.59 22.09 -5.14
C SER A 153 5.84 20.87 -4.60
N VAL A 154 4.55 20.99 -4.25
CA VAL A 154 3.72 19.85 -3.82
C VAL A 154 3.46 18.91 -5.01
N ILE A 155 3.21 19.48 -6.18
CA ILE A 155 2.97 18.73 -7.43
C ILE A 155 4.26 18.07 -7.90
N GLU A 156 5.36 18.82 -7.93
CA GLU A 156 6.70 18.30 -8.26
C GLU A 156 7.11 17.14 -7.36
N LYS A 157 6.79 17.20 -6.07
CA LYS A 157 7.09 16.09 -5.16
C LYS A 157 6.32 14.82 -5.55
N ILE A 158 5.06 14.93 -5.96
CA ILE A 158 4.26 13.79 -6.43
C ILE A 158 4.86 13.23 -7.72
N LEU A 159 5.21 14.08 -8.68
CA LEU A 159 5.81 13.67 -9.96
C LEU A 159 7.17 12.99 -9.74
N THR A 160 8.00 13.54 -8.86
CA THR A 160 9.28 12.94 -8.47
C THR A 160 9.07 11.55 -7.87
N CYS A 161 8.16 11.41 -6.91
CA CYS A 161 7.85 10.10 -6.32
C CYS A 161 7.30 9.12 -7.36
N ALA A 162 6.44 9.58 -8.28
CA ALA A 162 5.90 8.77 -9.38
C ALA A 162 6.98 8.32 -10.37
N GLN A 163 8.02 9.12 -10.58
CA GLN A 163 9.18 8.72 -11.38
C GLN A 163 10.08 7.75 -10.63
N GLU A 164 10.41 8.03 -9.38
CA GLU A 164 11.32 7.21 -8.58
C GLU A 164 10.74 5.82 -8.28
N ILE A 165 9.42 5.73 -8.08
CA ILE A 165 8.76 4.45 -7.80
C ILE A 165 8.81 3.49 -8.99
N THR A 166 9.02 3.98 -10.22
CA THR A 166 9.15 3.11 -11.41
C THR A 166 10.33 2.14 -11.32
N ARG A 167 11.34 2.49 -10.52
CA ARG A 167 12.49 1.62 -10.22
C ARG A 167 12.09 0.36 -9.45
N PHE A 168 10.86 0.33 -8.93
CA PHE A 168 10.27 -0.79 -8.19
C PHE A 168 9.08 -1.40 -8.94
N THR A 169 8.82 -0.99 -10.20
CA THR A 169 7.69 -1.48 -11.02
C THR A 169 7.68 -3.00 -11.15
N GLU A 170 8.84 -3.62 -11.41
CA GLU A 170 8.96 -5.09 -11.52
C GLU A 170 8.41 -5.82 -10.29
N CYS A 171 8.50 -5.19 -9.11
CA CYS A 171 7.99 -5.78 -7.88
C CYS A 171 6.48 -5.56 -7.66
N PHE A 172 5.87 -4.59 -8.36
CA PHE A 172 4.42 -4.44 -8.45
C PHE A 172 3.85 -5.34 -9.56
N GLU A 173 4.51 -5.45 -10.71
CA GLU A 173 4.13 -6.35 -11.80
C GLU A 173 4.17 -7.83 -11.38
N ALA A 174 5.07 -8.18 -10.45
CA ALA A 174 5.09 -9.48 -9.78
C ALA A 174 3.86 -9.75 -8.88
N LEU A 175 3.18 -8.70 -8.40
CA LEU A 175 1.92 -8.82 -7.65
C LEU A 175 0.69 -8.90 -8.58
N GLU A 176 0.83 -8.47 -9.84
CA GLU A 176 -0.27 -8.33 -10.81
C GLU A 176 -0.32 -9.39 -11.92
N SER A 177 0.78 -10.07 -12.25
CA SER A 177 0.85 -10.92 -13.44
C SER A 177 0.69 -12.43 -13.19
N ASP A 178 -0.25 -13.02 -13.93
CA ASP A 178 -0.48 -14.47 -14.11
C ASP A 178 0.40 -15.06 -15.23
N THR A 179 1.42 -14.33 -15.68
CA THR A 179 2.20 -14.64 -16.88
C THR A 179 3.71 -14.59 -16.64
N HIS A 180 4.27 -15.82 -16.54
CA HIS A 180 5.67 -16.25 -16.68
C HIS A 180 6.52 -16.48 -15.40
N LEU A 181 6.29 -17.67 -14.80
CA LEU A 181 7.15 -18.55 -13.96
C LEU A 181 7.80 -17.93 -12.69
N ASN A 182 7.51 -18.34 -11.44
CA ASN A 182 6.90 -19.53 -10.83
C ASN A 182 5.48 -19.19 -10.28
N SER A 183 4.45 -19.32 -11.13
CA SER A 183 3.10 -18.74 -10.95
C SER A 183 2.38 -19.10 -9.64
N TYR A 184 2.70 -20.26 -9.06
CA TYR A 184 2.08 -20.71 -7.81
C TYR A 184 2.54 -19.90 -6.59
N ALA A 185 3.82 -19.52 -6.54
CA ALA A 185 4.35 -18.72 -5.43
C ALA A 185 3.73 -17.32 -5.41
N TYR A 186 3.61 -16.71 -6.59
CA TYR A 186 3.04 -15.38 -6.74
C TYR A 186 1.56 -15.36 -6.43
N LYS A 187 0.80 -16.32 -6.94
CA LYS A 187 -0.62 -16.45 -6.64
C LYS A 187 -0.83 -16.61 -5.13
N GLU A 188 -0.06 -17.48 -4.49
CA GLU A 188 -0.15 -17.72 -3.04
C GLU A 188 0.18 -16.44 -2.23
N VAL A 189 1.25 -15.71 -2.58
CA VAL A 189 1.61 -14.44 -1.93
C VAL A 189 0.57 -13.34 -2.19
N SER A 190 0.00 -13.27 -3.39
CA SER A 190 -1.04 -12.30 -3.75
C SER A 190 -2.34 -12.56 -3.00
N GLU A 191 -2.76 -13.83 -2.89
CA GLU A 191 -3.93 -14.23 -2.10
C GLU A 191 -3.73 -13.93 -0.60
N ILE A 192 -2.53 -14.16 -0.07
CA ILE A 192 -2.15 -13.74 1.30
C ILE A 192 -2.29 -12.24 1.45
N TYR A 193 -1.71 -11.48 0.52
CA TYR A 193 -1.73 -10.03 0.56
C TYR A 193 -3.15 -9.47 0.60
N ILE A 194 -4.03 -9.94 -0.30
CA ILE A 194 -5.45 -9.57 -0.34
C ILE A 194 -6.15 -9.92 0.97
N THR A 195 -5.90 -11.13 1.50
CA THR A 195 -6.50 -11.58 2.77
C THR A 195 -6.09 -10.68 3.94
N ILE A 196 -4.79 -10.37 4.05
CA ILE A 196 -4.29 -9.47 5.09
C ILE A 196 -4.79 -8.04 4.87
N GLN A 197 -4.90 -7.57 3.63
CA GLN A 197 -5.46 -6.27 3.31
C GLN A 197 -6.91 -6.13 3.81
N ASP A 198 -7.74 -7.15 3.62
CA ASP A 198 -9.12 -7.17 4.12
C ASP A 198 -9.17 -7.14 5.66
N ILE A 199 -8.31 -7.91 6.32
CA ILE A 199 -8.16 -7.88 7.79
C ILE A 199 -7.78 -6.48 8.25
N SER A 200 -6.74 -5.89 7.65
CA SER A 200 -6.25 -4.56 7.96
C SER A 200 -7.34 -3.50 7.79
N ARG A 201 -8.09 -3.54 6.68
CA ARG A 201 -9.18 -2.59 6.39
C ARG A 201 -10.23 -2.59 7.50
N ILE A 202 -10.63 -3.76 7.97
CA ILE A 202 -11.66 -3.91 9.01
C ILE A 202 -11.09 -3.56 10.39
N ALA A 203 -9.91 -4.07 10.74
CA ALA A 203 -9.28 -3.82 12.02
C ALA A 203 -8.97 -2.33 12.22
N MET A 204 -8.46 -1.64 11.19
CA MET A 204 -8.24 -0.19 11.26
C MET A 204 -9.53 0.61 11.44
N ALA A 205 -10.64 0.16 10.85
CA ALA A 205 -11.93 0.80 11.06
C ALA A 205 -12.44 0.60 12.50
N TYR A 206 -12.25 -0.60 13.05
CA TYR A 206 -12.61 -0.90 14.44
C TYR A 206 -11.76 -0.09 15.44
N TYR A 207 -10.45 -0.05 15.25
CA TYR A 207 -9.51 0.68 16.10
C TYR A 207 -9.38 2.17 15.73
N GLN A 208 -10.32 2.77 15.00
CA GLN A 208 -10.20 4.17 14.55
C GLN A 208 -9.93 5.18 15.68
N TYR A 209 -10.37 4.88 16.91
CA TYR A 209 -10.18 5.70 18.11
C TYR A 209 -9.01 5.24 19.00
N ASP A 210 -8.34 4.14 18.64
CA ASP A 210 -7.12 3.66 19.27
C ASP A 210 -5.99 3.69 18.22
N PRO A 211 -5.32 4.85 18.05
CA PRO A 211 -4.32 5.02 17.01
C PRO A 211 -3.13 4.05 17.16
N VAL A 212 -2.81 3.64 18.39
CA VAL A 212 -1.72 2.69 18.65
C VAL A 212 -2.11 1.32 18.08
N LYS A 213 -3.28 0.79 18.42
CA LYS A 213 -3.75 -0.49 17.85
C LYS A 213 -3.99 -0.40 16.35
N ARG A 214 -4.59 0.69 15.87
CA ARG A 214 -4.86 0.91 14.45
C ARG A 214 -3.58 0.83 13.61
N ASP A 215 -2.52 1.46 14.08
CA ASP A 215 -1.27 1.54 13.34
C ASP A 215 -0.57 0.16 13.23
N LEU A 216 -0.86 -0.79 14.12
CA LEU A 216 -0.42 -2.19 14.00
C LEU A 216 -1.04 -2.95 12.82
N PHE A 217 -2.13 -2.42 12.24
CA PHE A 217 -2.80 -2.97 11.06
C PHE A 217 -2.58 -2.09 9.81
N ASN A 218 -1.71 -1.09 9.89
CA ASN A 218 -1.37 -0.27 8.74
C ASN A 218 -0.04 -0.74 8.13
N PHE A 219 -0.08 -1.19 6.88
CA PHE A 219 1.11 -1.72 6.19
C PHE A 219 2.30 -0.77 6.23
N TYR A 220 2.12 0.54 5.95
CA TYR A 220 3.23 1.50 6.03
C TYR A 220 3.85 1.53 7.43
N LYS A 221 3.03 1.55 8.48
CA LYS A 221 3.50 1.66 9.87
C LYS A 221 4.14 0.38 10.37
N VAL A 222 3.57 -0.76 10.04
CA VAL A 222 4.15 -2.07 10.36
C VAL A 222 5.51 -2.21 9.70
N LEU A 223 5.62 -1.82 8.43
CA LEU A 223 6.85 -1.85 7.68
C LEU A 223 7.95 -0.93 8.21
N SER A 224 7.60 0.25 8.75
CA SER A 224 8.59 1.11 9.42
C SER A 224 9.16 0.51 10.72
N ASN A 225 8.53 -0.53 11.27
CA ASN A 225 8.85 -1.12 12.57
C ASN A 225 9.39 -2.58 12.45
N LEU A 226 9.59 -3.09 11.23
CA LEU A 226 10.28 -4.36 10.97
C LEU A 226 11.80 -4.17 11.04
#